data_AF-A0A9D5BRF4-F1
#
_entry.id   AF-A0A9D5BRF4-F1
#
_cell.length_a   1.000
_cell.length_b   1.000
_cell.length_c   1.000
_cell.angle_alpha   90.00
_cell.angle_beta   90.00
_cell.angle_gamma   90.00
#
_symmetry.space_group_name_H-M   'P 1'
#
loop_
_entity.id
_entity.type
_entity.pdbx_description
1 polymer ?
#
loop_
_entity_poly.entity_id
_entity_poly.type
_entity_poly.pdbx_seq_one_letter_code
_entity_poly.pdbx_strand_id
1 'polypeptide(L)'
;MKGVIERYNKQREEQHQLMNPASEVKFWQTEAAGLRQQLQYLQESHRQLMGEGLSGLGIKELQNLENQLEISLKGVRMKKDHILTNEIKELHQKGTLVHQENVELHKKMDFIQKENAELQKKVYEARSRNEENVASNLSCTIRNGYDLHAPISLQLSQPQPQYSEPATKAMKLGQRYTQIFGLDHNDTFLPIVKMASDRLLLAIAAI
;
A
#
# COMPACT_ATOMS: atom_id res chain seq x y z
N MET A 1 -38.12 51.58 -20.37
CA MET A 1 -36.82 50.89 -20.56
C MET A 1 -35.81 51.65 -21.42
N LYS A 2 -36.21 52.35 -22.49
CA LYS A 2 -35.26 53.07 -23.39
C LYS A 2 -34.38 54.12 -22.68
N GLY A 3 -34.94 54.92 -21.78
CA GLY A 3 -34.17 55.96 -21.07
C GLY A 3 -33.12 55.45 -20.06
N VAL A 4 -33.22 54.21 -19.58
CA VAL A 4 -32.18 53.62 -18.71
C VAL A 4 -30.97 53.19 -19.55
N ILE A 5 -31.25 52.58 -20.72
CA ILE A 5 -30.23 52.17 -21.69
C ILE A 5 -29.51 53.40 -22.25
N GLU A 6 -30.23 54.47 -22.54
CA GLU A 6 -29.67 55.71 -23.08
C GLU A 6 -28.79 56.45 -22.06
N ARG A 7 -29.19 56.48 -20.78
CA ARG A 7 -28.34 57.00 -19.69
C ARG A 7 -27.09 56.14 -19.46
N TYR A 8 -27.23 54.81 -19.51
CA TYR A 8 -26.09 53.89 -19.40
C TYR A 8 -25.11 54.09 -20.56
N ASN A 9 -25.61 54.18 -21.80
CA ASN A 9 -24.78 54.41 -22.97
C ASN A 9 -24.09 55.77 -22.90
N LYS A 10 -24.80 56.84 -22.53
CA LYS A 10 -24.19 58.18 -22.35
C LYS A 10 -23.06 58.16 -21.32
N GLN A 11 -23.27 57.51 -20.18
CA GLN A 11 -22.25 57.41 -19.14
C GLN A 11 -21.08 56.50 -19.53
N ARG A 12 -21.33 55.44 -20.33
CA ARG A 12 -20.30 54.60 -20.93
C ARG A 12 -19.48 55.36 -21.99
N GLU A 13 -20.16 56.12 -22.84
CA GLU A 13 -19.53 56.99 -23.85
C GLU A 13 -18.67 58.06 -23.18
N GLU A 14 -19.15 58.66 -22.08
CA GLU A 14 -18.40 59.64 -21.27
C GLU A 14 -17.19 59.00 -20.59
N GLN A 15 -17.30 57.76 -20.08
CA GLN A 15 -16.13 57.01 -19.57
C GLN A 15 -15.13 56.63 -20.67
N HIS A 16 -15.60 56.24 -21.85
CA HIS A 16 -14.75 55.96 -23.01
C HIS A 16 -14.14 57.24 -23.60
N GLN A 17 -14.80 58.39 -23.51
CA GLN A 17 -14.23 59.69 -23.88
C GLN A 17 -13.18 60.15 -22.88
N LEU A 18 -13.31 59.78 -21.59
CA LEU A 18 -12.29 60.04 -20.58
C LEU A 18 -10.98 59.30 -20.87
N MET A 19 -11.04 58.19 -21.61
CA MET A 19 -9.89 57.37 -21.96
C MET A 19 -9.82 57.20 -23.49
N ASN A 20 -9.16 58.16 -24.14
CA ASN A 20 -8.85 58.10 -25.58
C ASN A 20 -8.42 56.67 -26.00
N PRO A 21 -8.96 56.09 -27.10
CA PRO A 21 -8.61 54.74 -27.56
C PRO A 21 -7.09 54.49 -27.66
N ALA A 22 -6.31 55.53 -27.99
CA ALA A 22 -4.85 55.44 -27.99
C ALA A 22 -4.26 55.29 -26.58
N SER A 23 -4.90 55.87 -25.56
CA SER A 23 -4.54 55.71 -24.14
C SER A 23 -4.87 54.31 -23.63
N GLU A 24 -6.00 53.73 -24.04
CA GLU A 24 -6.38 52.36 -23.68
C GLU A 24 -5.42 51.33 -24.28
N VAL A 25 -5.05 51.49 -25.55
CA VAL A 25 -4.04 50.62 -26.19
C VAL A 25 -2.68 50.73 -25.48
N LYS A 26 -2.26 51.94 -25.09
CA LYS A 26 -1.02 52.15 -24.32
C LYS A 26 -1.09 51.53 -22.93
N PHE A 27 -2.24 51.61 -22.27
CA PHE A 27 -2.48 50.98 -20.97
C PHE A 27 -2.31 49.46 -21.07
N TRP A 28 -3.02 48.81 -22.00
CA TRP A 28 -2.91 47.36 -22.19
C TRP A 28 -1.52 46.91 -22.67
N GLN A 29 -0.82 47.73 -23.46
CA GLN A 29 0.57 47.46 -23.82
C GLN A 29 1.50 47.49 -22.60
N THR A 30 1.30 48.46 -21.70
CA THR A 30 2.09 48.59 -20.47
C THR A 30 1.81 47.42 -19.52
N GLU A 31 0.54 47.07 -19.36
CA GLU A 31 0.11 45.93 -18.55
C GLU A 31 0.68 44.61 -19.09
N ALA A 32 0.56 44.37 -20.41
CA ALA A 32 1.14 43.20 -21.05
C ALA A 32 2.66 43.15 -20.93
N ALA A 33 3.34 44.31 -20.99
CA ALA A 33 4.78 44.38 -20.75
C ALA A 33 5.14 44.05 -19.29
N GLY A 34 4.38 44.56 -18.32
CA GLY A 34 4.55 44.24 -16.90
C GLY A 34 4.38 42.76 -16.60
N LEU A 35 3.32 42.14 -17.13
CA LEU A 35 3.08 40.70 -16.99
C LEU A 35 4.20 39.86 -17.62
N ARG A 36 4.70 40.26 -18.80
CA ARG A 36 5.85 39.58 -19.43
C ARG A 36 7.10 39.67 -18.56
N GLN A 37 7.36 40.81 -17.95
CA GLN A 37 8.51 40.99 -17.06
C GLN A 37 8.38 40.11 -15.80
N GLN A 38 7.19 40.04 -15.20
CA GLN A 38 6.92 39.16 -14.05
C GLN A 38 7.14 37.68 -14.42
N LEU A 39 6.66 37.26 -15.59
CA LEU A 39 6.88 35.90 -16.08
C LEU A 39 8.36 35.59 -16.26
N GLN A 40 9.12 36.50 -16.89
CA GLN A 40 10.56 36.34 -17.09
C GLN A 40 11.30 36.23 -15.75
N TYR A 41 10.96 37.08 -14.78
CA TYR A 41 11.52 37.01 -13.44
C TYR A 41 11.22 35.67 -12.76
N LEU A 42 9.98 35.19 -12.84
CA LEU A 42 9.60 33.91 -12.25
C LEU A 42 10.32 32.73 -12.91
N GLN A 43 10.46 32.74 -14.24
CA GLN A 43 11.19 31.72 -14.99
C GLN A 43 12.68 31.71 -14.63
N GLU A 44 13.28 32.90 -14.48
CA GLU A 44 14.67 33.06 -14.04
C GLU A 44 14.85 32.50 -12.62
N SER A 45 13.97 32.89 -11.70
CA SER A 45 14.01 32.42 -10.31
C SER A 45 13.85 30.90 -10.22
N HIS A 46 12.93 30.32 -10.99
CA HIS A 46 12.78 28.86 -11.07
C HIS A 46 14.05 28.19 -11.59
N ARG A 47 14.66 28.74 -12.65
CA ARG A 47 15.90 28.22 -13.21
C ARG A 47 17.04 28.26 -12.19
N GLN A 48 17.17 29.36 -11.46
CA GLN A 48 18.14 29.50 -10.38
C GLN A 48 17.89 28.50 -9.24
N LEU A 49 16.64 28.30 -8.82
CA LEU A 49 16.27 27.27 -7.83
C LEU A 49 16.62 25.85 -8.30
N MET A 50 16.64 25.61 -9.61
CA MET A 50 17.09 24.35 -10.21
C MET A 50 18.62 24.25 -10.35
N GLY A 51 19.36 25.28 -9.95
CA GLY A 51 20.83 25.32 -10.01
C GLY A 51 21.38 25.77 -11.37
N GLU A 52 20.53 26.28 -12.26
CA GLU A 52 20.90 26.73 -13.60
C GLU A 52 21.07 28.26 -13.65
N GLY A 53 21.98 28.77 -14.49
CA GLY A 53 22.14 30.23 -14.71
C GLY A 53 22.71 31.02 -13.52
N LEU A 54 23.45 30.37 -12.61
CA LEU A 54 23.93 30.98 -11.36
C LEU A 54 25.12 31.95 -11.51
N SER A 55 25.75 32.00 -12.68
CA SER A 55 26.97 32.79 -12.92
C SER A 55 26.79 34.31 -12.78
N GLY A 56 25.55 34.81 -12.77
CA GLY A 56 25.22 36.22 -12.56
C GLY A 56 24.92 36.60 -11.12
N LEU A 57 24.88 35.65 -10.18
CA LEU A 57 24.53 35.90 -8.78
C LEU A 57 25.77 36.18 -7.93
N GLY A 58 25.64 37.13 -7.01
CA GLY A 58 26.65 37.39 -5.99
C GLY A 58 26.66 36.32 -4.89
N ILE A 59 27.74 36.27 -4.10
CA ILE A 59 27.90 35.30 -3.01
C ILE A 59 26.73 35.34 -2.00
N LYS A 60 26.25 36.54 -1.66
CA LYS A 60 25.10 36.70 -0.74
C LYS A 60 23.80 36.15 -1.30
N GLU A 61 23.58 36.32 -2.61
CA GLU A 61 22.37 35.84 -3.29
C GLU A 61 22.40 34.32 -3.41
N LEU A 62 23.57 33.75 -3.73
CA LEU A 62 23.78 32.30 -3.71
C LEU A 62 23.56 31.70 -2.33
N GLN A 63 24.08 32.33 -1.28
CA GLN A 63 23.86 31.88 0.10
C GLN A 63 22.37 31.93 0.49
N ASN A 64 21.66 32.96 0.06
CA ASN A 64 20.22 33.06 0.29
C ASN A 64 19.44 31.95 -0.44
N LEU A 65 19.81 31.67 -1.70
CA LEU A 65 19.23 30.60 -2.50
C LEU A 65 19.47 29.23 -1.85
N GLU A 66 20.70 28.97 -1.39
CA GLU A 66 21.06 27.75 -0.68
C GLU A 66 20.23 27.58 0.60
N ASN A 67 20.15 28.61 1.44
CA ASN A 67 19.34 28.60 2.65
C ASN A 67 17.86 28.33 2.37
N GLN A 68 17.31 28.93 1.31
CA GLN A 68 15.92 28.71 0.90
C GLN A 68 15.68 27.26 0.48
N LEU A 69 16.59 26.68 -0.30
CA LEU A 69 16.53 25.28 -0.71
C LEU A 69 16.68 24.33 0.48
N GLU A 70 17.60 24.62 1.40
CA GLU A 70 17.82 23.83 2.60
C GLU A 70 16.57 23.78 3.49
N ILE A 71 15.97 24.93 3.77
CA ILE A 71 14.74 25.03 4.59
C ILE A 71 13.60 24.26 3.92
N SER A 72 13.40 24.45 2.61
CA SER A 72 12.36 23.75 1.84
C SER A 72 12.56 22.23 1.86
N LEU A 73 13.78 21.78 1.59
CA LEU A 73 14.14 20.36 1.60
C LEU A 73 13.95 19.73 2.97
N LYS A 74 14.36 20.42 4.04
CA LYS A 74 14.11 20.00 5.41
C LYS A 74 12.61 19.87 5.69
N GLY A 75 11.81 20.85 5.26
CA GLY A 75 10.34 20.80 5.35
C GLY A 75 9.75 19.58 4.65
N VAL A 76 10.16 19.30 3.42
CA VAL A 76 9.72 18.12 2.65
C VAL A 76 10.10 16.83 3.36
N ARG A 77 11.34 16.71 3.84
CA ARG A 77 11.82 15.54 4.60
C ARG A 77 11.00 15.31 5.86
N MET A 78 10.82 16.35 6.68
CA MET A 78 10.02 16.26 7.91
C MET A 78 8.58 15.80 7.62
N LYS A 79 7.94 16.35 6.57
CA LYS A 79 6.59 15.93 6.18
C LYS A 79 6.56 14.47 5.74
N LYS A 80 7.52 14.04 4.92
CA LYS A 80 7.64 12.65 4.47
C LYS A 80 7.85 11.70 5.64
N ASP A 81 8.75 12.03 6.56
CA ASP A 81 9.06 11.23 7.72
C ASP A 81 7.85 11.13 8.67
N HIS A 82 7.10 12.23 8.83
CA HIS A 82 5.86 12.24 9.61
C HIS A 82 4.80 11.31 9.01
N ILE A 83 4.57 11.40 7.69
CA ILE A 83 3.61 10.54 6.98
C ILE A 83 4.00 9.06 7.12
N LEU A 84 5.26 8.73 6.80
CA LEU A 84 5.74 7.34 6.87
C LEU A 84 5.69 6.79 8.30
N THR A 85 6.05 7.60 9.29
CA THR A 85 5.98 7.18 10.70
C THR A 85 4.54 6.90 11.12
N ASN A 86 3.58 7.72 10.68
CA ASN A 86 2.17 7.49 10.98
C ASN A 86 1.66 6.22 10.28
N GLU A 87 1.99 6.03 9.00
CA GLU A 87 1.60 4.84 8.25
C GLU A 87 2.15 3.55 8.87
N ILE A 88 3.42 3.56 9.30
CA ILE A 88 4.03 2.43 10.03
C ILE A 88 3.26 2.14 11.32
N LYS A 89 2.88 3.17 12.09
CA LYS A 89 2.11 3.00 13.33
C LYS A 89 0.74 2.42 13.07
N GLU A 90 0.02 2.92 12.06
CA GLU A 90 -1.30 2.42 11.68
C GLU A 90 -1.23 0.96 11.23
N LEU A 91 -0.28 0.62 10.37
CA LEU A 91 -0.07 -0.76 9.91
C LEU A 91 0.31 -1.70 11.07
N HIS A 92 1.15 -1.24 12.00
CA HIS A 92 1.50 -2.01 13.18
C HIS A 92 0.27 -2.28 14.08
N GLN A 93 -0.57 -1.26 14.31
CA GLN A 93 -1.81 -1.43 15.07
C GLN A 93 -2.77 -2.41 14.39
N LYS A 94 -2.96 -2.28 13.08
CA LYS A 94 -3.80 -3.19 12.30
C LYS A 94 -3.26 -4.63 12.33
N GLY A 95 -1.94 -4.79 12.17
CA GLY A 95 -1.29 -6.10 12.26
C GLY A 95 -1.47 -6.73 13.63
N THR A 96 -1.36 -5.94 14.70
CA THR A 96 -1.58 -6.40 16.08
C THR A 96 -3.03 -6.84 16.29
N LEU A 97 -4.01 -6.06 15.82
CA LEU A 97 -5.43 -6.38 15.93
C LEU A 97 -5.76 -7.68 15.20
N VAL A 98 -5.34 -7.80 13.93
CA VAL A 98 -5.59 -9.01 13.12
C VAL A 98 -4.91 -10.22 13.77
N HIS A 99 -3.70 -10.07 14.30
CA HIS A 99 -3.02 -11.16 15.01
C HIS A 99 -3.80 -11.61 16.25
N GLN A 100 -4.33 -10.67 17.04
CA GLN A 100 -5.16 -10.98 18.21
C GLN A 100 -6.43 -11.73 17.82
N GLU A 101 -7.15 -11.26 16.80
CA GLU A 101 -8.35 -11.93 16.28
C GLU A 101 -8.03 -13.35 15.80
N ASN A 102 -6.90 -13.54 15.11
CA ASN A 102 -6.49 -14.85 14.61
C ASN A 102 -6.20 -15.82 15.76
N VAL A 103 -5.52 -15.35 16.81
CA VAL A 103 -5.27 -16.13 18.02
C VAL A 103 -6.59 -16.53 18.70
N GLU A 104 -7.57 -15.64 18.76
CA GLU A 104 -8.89 -15.97 19.32
C GLU A 104 -9.64 -16.99 18.47
N LEU A 105 -9.59 -16.87 17.14
CA LEU A 105 -10.22 -17.82 16.22
C LEU A 105 -9.57 -19.21 16.34
N HIS A 106 -8.24 -19.29 16.43
CA HIS A 106 -7.54 -20.55 16.67
C HIS A 106 -7.98 -21.20 17.99
N LYS A 107 -8.08 -20.44 19.08
CA LYS A 107 -8.59 -20.97 20.36
C LYS A 107 -10.01 -21.51 20.25
N LYS A 108 -10.90 -20.81 19.52
CA LYS A 108 -12.28 -21.27 19.28
C LYS A 108 -12.30 -22.54 18.43
N MET A 109 -11.45 -22.63 17.40
CA MET A 109 -11.31 -23.82 16.57
C MET A 109 -10.85 -25.03 17.38
N ASP A 110 -9.85 -24.86 18.25
CA ASP A 110 -9.35 -25.92 19.13
C ASP A 110 -10.44 -26.42 20.09
N PHE A 111 -11.28 -25.51 20.60
CA PHE A 111 -12.41 -25.88 21.45
C PHE A 111 -13.45 -26.72 20.69
N ILE A 112 -13.86 -26.25 19.50
CA ILE A 112 -14.82 -26.97 18.64
C ILE A 112 -14.27 -28.34 18.23
N GLN A 113 -12.98 -28.43 17.94
CA GLN A 113 -12.34 -29.70 17.57
C GLN A 113 -12.38 -30.71 18.73
N LYS A 114 -12.15 -30.26 19.97
CA LYS A 114 -12.28 -31.09 21.17
C LYS A 114 -13.72 -31.56 21.40
N GLU A 115 -14.68 -30.64 21.33
CA GLU A 115 -16.10 -30.97 21.49
C GLU A 115 -16.57 -31.98 20.42
N ASN A 116 -16.18 -31.77 19.16
CA ASN A 116 -16.49 -32.69 18.07
C ASN A 116 -15.90 -34.09 18.31
N ALA A 117 -14.67 -34.18 18.82
CA ALA A 117 -14.05 -35.46 19.15
C ALA A 117 -14.81 -36.18 20.29
N GLU A 118 -15.26 -35.44 21.32
CA GLU A 118 -16.08 -35.99 22.40
C GLU A 118 -17.45 -36.47 21.90
N LEU A 119 -18.10 -35.70 21.03
CA LEU A 119 -19.37 -36.08 20.42
C LEU A 119 -19.23 -37.33 19.55
N GLN A 120 -18.19 -37.42 18.72
CA GLN A 120 -17.92 -38.62 17.91
C GLN A 120 -17.71 -39.86 18.79
N LYS A 121 -16.99 -39.73 19.90
CA LYS A 121 -16.82 -40.80 20.88
C LYS A 121 -18.18 -41.24 21.46
N LYS A 122 -19.02 -40.31 21.90
CA LYS A 122 -20.37 -40.61 22.44
C LYS A 122 -21.28 -41.29 21.40
N VAL A 123 -21.23 -40.85 20.13
CA VAL A 123 -22.00 -41.48 19.04
C VAL A 123 -21.55 -42.92 18.81
N TYR A 124 -20.24 -43.19 18.85
CA TYR A 124 -19.72 -44.54 18.74
C TYR A 124 -20.14 -45.43 19.93
N GLU A 125 -20.05 -44.92 21.16
CA GLU A 125 -20.48 -45.64 22.37
C GLU A 125 -22.00 -45.92 22.38
N ALA A 126 -22.83 -44.98 21.93
CA ALA A 126 -24.27 -45.18 21.79
C ALA A 126 -24.63 -46.23 20.72
N ARG A 127 -23.83 -46.35 19.65
CA ARG A 127 -24.02 -47.34 18.59
C ARG A 127 -23.74 -48.76 19.10
N SER A 128 -22.66 -48.96 19.87
CA SER A 128 -22.39 -50.27 20.49
C SER A 128 -23.44 -50.69 21.51
N ARG A 129 -24.03 -49.75 22.28
CA ARG A 129 -25.13 -50.08 23.22
C ARG A 129 -26.43 -50.49 22.51
N ASN A 130 -26.65 -50.01 21.29
CA ASN A 130 -27.81 -50.37 20.49
C ASN A 130 -27.65 -51.71 19.75
N GLU A 131 -26.42 -52.21 19.55
CA GLU A 131 -26.18 -53.55 19.00
C GLU A 131 -26.55 -54.67 20.00
N GLU A 132 -26.46 -54.43 21.31
CA GLU A 132 -26.92 -55.40 22.33
C GLU A 132 -28.45 -55.49 22.46
N ASN A 133 -29.21 -54.50 21.94
CA ASN A 133 -30.69 -54.54 21.93
C ASN A 133 -31.29 -54.97 20.57
N VAL A 134 -30.50 -55.05 19.50
CA VAL A 134 -30.94 -55.52 18.17
C VAL A 134 -30.63 -57.01 17.96
N ALA A 135 -29.74 -57.60 18.77
CA ALA A 135 -29.39 -59.03 18.72
C ALA A 135 -30.60 -59.98 18.93
N SER A 136 -31.70 -59.50 19.50
CA SER A 136 -32.88 -60.33 19.78
C SER A 136 -33.94 -60.32 18.67
N ASN A 137 -33.90 -59.41 17.69
CA ASN A 137 -35.00 -59.26 16.73
C ASN A 137 -34.55 -58.77 15.33
N LEU A 138 -33.85 -59.61 14.56
CA LEU A 138 -34.20 -59.88 13.16
C LEU A 138 -33.36 -61.04 12.61
N SER A 139 -33.92 -62.23 12.72
CA SER A 139 -33.57 -63.36 11.85
C SER A 139 -34.30 -63.16 10.52
N CYS A 140 -33.62 -62.67 9.49
CA CYS A 140 -33.65 -63.20 8.11
C CYS A 140 -32.85 -62.31 7.13
N THR A 141 -31.67 -62.81 6.78
CA THR A 141 -31.19 -62.94 5.39
C THR A 141 -31.50 -61.81 4.39
N ILE A 142 -30.61 -60.82 4.24
CA ILE A 142 -30.17 -60.34 2.92
C ILE A 142 -28.66 -60.09 2.94
N ARG A 143 -27.97 -60.92 2.16
CA ARG A 143 -26.53 -60.90 1.85
C ARG A 143 -26.25 -59.72 0.93
N ASN A 144 -25.49 -58.72 1.38
CA ASN A 144 -24.76 -57.80 0.51
C ASN A 144 -23.32 -57.68 1.03
N GLY A 145 -22.39 -58.26 0.28
CA GLY A 145 -20.97 -58.26 0.59
C GLY A 145 -20.29 -57.03 0.01
N TYR A 146 -19.70 -56.21 0.87
CA TYR A 146 -18.54 -55.39 0.54
C TYR A 146 -17.76 -55.13 1.83
N ASP A 147 -16.63 -55.81 1.91
CA ASP A 147 -15.54 -55.58 2.84
C ASP A 147 -14.87 -54.25 2.47
N LEU A 148 -14.96 -53.25 3.34
CA LEU A 148 -14.33 -51.93 3.19
C LEU A 148 -13.38 -51.71 4.38
N HIS A 149 -12.37 -52.57 4.49
CA HIS A 149 -11.18 -52.29 5.30
C HIS A 149 -9.93 -52.25 4.40
N ALA A 150 -9.71 -51.11 3.74
CA ALA A 150 -8.40 -50.73 3.23
C ALA A 150 -8.16 -49.23 3.52
N PRO A 151 -7.05 -48.86 4.17
CA PRO A 151 -6.72 -47.46 4.37
C PRO A 151 -6.30 -46.84 3.04
N ILE A 152 -7.09 -45.89 2.56
CA ILE A 152 -6.78 -45.12 1.35
C ILE A 152 -5.54 -44.26 1.66
N SER A 153 -4.38 -44.68 1.15
CA SER A 153 -3.15 -43.89 1.17
C SER A 153 -3.10 -43.03 -0.09
N LEU A 154 -3.61 -41.79 -0.03
CA LEU A 154 -3.44 -40.82 -1.11
C LEU A 154 -2.02 -40.25 -1.07
N GLN A 155 -1.09 -40.91 -1.78
CA GLN A 155 0.20 -40.30 -2.09
C GLN A 155 0.00 -39.28 -3.22
N LEU A 156 0.16 -37.99 -2.90
CA LEU A 156 0.29 -36.94 -3.90
C LEU A 156 1.63 -37.11 -4.62
N SER A 157 1.59 -37.42 -5.91
CA SER A 157 2.79 -37.44 -6.76
C SER A 157 3.43 -36.06 -6.79
N GLN A 158 4.68 -35.94 -6.33
CA GLN A 158 5.47 -34.72 -6.50
C GLN A 158 6.00 -34.64 -7.95
N PRO A 159 6.02 -33.45 -8.58
CA PRO A 159 6.70 -33.29 -9.85
C PRO A 159 8.22 -33.25 -9.59
N GLN A 160 8.96 -34.14 -10.24
CA GLN A 160 10.42 -34.04 -10.32
C GLN A 160 10.82 -32.86 -11.22
N PRO A 161 11.75 -32.00 -10.78
CA PRO A 161 12.55 -31.20 -11.68
C PRO A 161 13.96 -31.79 -11.75
N GLN A 162 14.31 -32.34 -12.91
CA GLN A 162 15.71 -32.49 -13.27
C GLN A 162 16.29 -31.14 -13.74
N TYR A 163 17.61 -31.02 -13.54
CA TYR A 163 18.57 -30.12 -14.18
C TYR A 163 18.97 -28.78 -13.53
N SER A 164 20.20 -28.83 -13.01
CA SER A 164 21.35 -27.90 -13.15
C SER A 164 21.36 -26.54 -12.43
N GLU A 165 22.33 -26.43 -11.52
CA GLU A 165 23.02 -25.20 -11.08
C GLU A 165 23.40 -24.28 -12.25
N PRO A 166 23.44 -22.95 -12.02
CA PRO A 166 24.74 -22.36 -11.68
C PRO A 166 24.69 -21.30 -10.56
N ALA A 167 25.82 -21.24 -9.86
CA ALA A 167 26.17 -20.25 -8.86
C ALA A 167 26.02 -18.80 -9.35
N THR A 168 25.50 -17.92 -8.49
CA THR A 168 25.99 -16.54 -8.43
C THR A 168 25.73 -15.92 -7.05
N LYS A 169 26.82 -15.37 -6.50
CA LYS A 169 26.91 -14.71 -5.19
C LYS A 169 25.80 -13.66 -4.99
N ALA A 170 24.85 -13.94 -4.09
CA ALA A 170 23.95 -12.90 -3.57
C ALA A 170 24.69 -12.06 -2.52
N MET A 171 24.72 -10.74 -2.74
CA MET A 171 25.33 -9.74 -1.86
C MET A 171 24.75 -9.81 -0.44
N LYS A 172 25.65 -9.91 0.53
CA LYS A 172 25.35 -10.09 1.95
C LYS A 172 24.93 -8.75 2.59
N LEU A 173 23.72 -8.27 2.29
CA LEU A 173 23.12 -7.07 2.89
C LEU A 173 22.42 -7.35 4.24
N GLY A 174 22.26 -8.63 4.62
CA GLY A 174 21.55 -9.03 5.83
C GLY A 174 22.33 -8.92 7.15
N GLN A 175 23.66 -8.71 7.13
CA GLN A 175 24.47 -8.78 8.35
C GLN A 175 24.62 -7.47 9.14
N ARG A 176 24.15 -6.33 8.60
CA ARG A 176 24.23 -5.04 9.30
C ARG A 176 23.00 -4.70 10.15
N TYR A 177 21.87 -5.37 9.94
CA TYR A 177 20.67 -5.15 10.75
C TYR A 177 20.70 -5.89 12.10
N THR A 178 21.50 -6.96 12.20
CA THR A 178 21.62 -7.80 13.40
C THR A 178 22.43 -7.17 14.54
N GLN A 179 23.26 -6.17 14.27
CA GLN A 179 24.09 -5.53 15.30
C GLN A 179 23.40 -4.38 16.06
N ILE A 180 22.25 -3.90 15.59
CA ILE A 180 21.56 -2.76 16.23
C ILE A 180 20.40 -3.20 17.14
N PHE A 181 19.75 -4.33 16.85
CA PHE A 181 18.48 -4.67 17.50
C PHE A 181 18.46 -5.93 18.35
N GLY A 182 19.52 -6.74 18.39
CA GLY A 182 19.62 -7.85 19.36
C GLY A 182 18.39 -8.77 19.41
N LEU A 183 17.79 -9.09 18.25
CA LEU A 183 16.66 -10.01 18.17
C LEU A 183 17.12 -11.33 17.55
N ASP A 184 17.07 -12.37 18.39
CA ASP A 184 17.40 -13.74 18.05
C ASP A 184 16.56 -14.25 16.87
N HIS A 185 17.23 -15.02 16.02
CA HIS A 185 16.59 -15.89 15.05
C HIS A 185 15.74 -16.93 15.77
N ASN A 186 14.42 -16.77 15.73
CA ASN A 186 13.50 -17.90 15.88
C ASN A 186 12.23 -17.72 15.03
N ASP A 187 12.28 -18.33 13.86
CA ASP A 187 11.30 -19.27 13.28
C ASP A 187 9.92 -18.83 12.79
N THR A 188 9.45 -17.59 12.96
CA THR A 188 8.10 -17.24 12.45
C THR A 188 8.07 -16.21 11.32
N PHE A 189 9.14 -15.41 11.14
CA PHE A 189 9.15 -14.34 10.13
C PHE A 189 9.67 -14.76 8.76
N LEU A 190 10.52 -15.80 8.70
CA LEU A 190 11.11 -16.26 7.44
C LEU A 190 10.08 -16.82 6.43
N PRO A 191 9.02 -17.56 6.85
CA PRO A 191 8.00 -18.06 5.92
C PRO A 191 7.14 -16.95 5.31
N ILE A 192 6.84 -15.90 6.07
CA ILE A 192 5.97 -14.80 5.64
C ILE A 192 6.69 -13.91 4.63
N VAL A 193 7.95 -13.56 4.90
CA VAL A 193 8.78 -12.78 3.98
C VAL A 193 9.07 -13.57 2.70
N LYS A 194 9.28 -14.90 2.83
CA LYS A 194 9.45 -15.79 1.68
C LYS A 194 8.20 -15.89 0.81
N MET A 195 7.01 -16.06 1.42
CA MET A 195 5.74 -16.02 0.69
C MET A 195 5.47 -14.69 -0.01
N ALA A 196 5.82 -13.56 0.62
CA ALA A 196 5.65 -12.24 0.01
C ALA A 196 6.59 -12.05 -1.20
N SER A 197 7.85 -12.49 -1.08
CA SER A 197 8.82 -12.45 -2.17
C SER A 197 8.42 -13.33 -3.35
N ASP A 198 7.95 -14.55 -3.09
CA ASP A 198 7.56 -15.51 -4.14
C ASP A 198 6.31 -15.03 -4.91
N ARG A 199 5.35 -14.39 -4.23
CA ARG A 199 4.18 -13.78 -4.87
C ARG A 199 4.55 -12.56 -5.73
N LEU A 200 5.52 -11.76 -5.28
CA LEU A 200 5.97 -10.60 -6.03
C LEU A 200 6.76 -11.02 -7.28
N LEU A 201 7.55 -12.08 -7.20
CA LEU A 201 8.25 -12.66 -8.35
C LEU A 201 7.27 -13.22 -9.40
N LEU A 202 6.20 -13.90 -8.96
CA LEU A 202 5.17 -14.44 -9.85
C LEU A 202 4.39 -13.32 -10.57
N ALA A 203 4.12 -12.20 -9.88
CA ALA A 203 3.47 -11.05 -10.47
C ALA A 203 4.34 -10.33 -11.51
N ILE A 204 5.67 -10.28 -11.29
CA ILE A 204 6.61 -9.68 -12.24
C ILE A 204 6.81 -10.57 -13.48
N ALA A 205 6.81 -11.90 -13.32
CA ALA A 205 6.95 -12.84 -14.44
C ALA A 205 5.71 -12.92 -15.36
N ALA A 206 4.58 -12.33 -14.94
CA ALA A 206 3.34 -12.30 -15.70
C ALA A 206 3.16 -11.02 -16.55
N ILE A 207 4.17 -10.13 -16.55
CA ILE A 207 4.26 -8.91 -17.38
C ILE A 207 5.30 -9.14 -18.47
#